data_AF-A0A9D2XA34-F1
#
_entry.id   AF-A0A9D2XA34-F1
#
_cell.length_a   1.000
_cell.length_b   1.000
_cell.length_c   1.000
_cell.angle_alpha   90.00
_cell.angle_beta   90.00
_cell.angle_gamma   90.00
#
_symmetry.space_group_name_H-M   'P 1'
#
loop_
_entity.id
_entity.type
_entity.pdbx_description
1 polymer ?
#
loop_
_entity_poly.entity_id
_entity_poly.type
_entity_poly.pdbx_seq_one_letter_code
_entity_poly.pdbx_strand_id
1 'polypeptide(L)' 'MNDDEKGKRFLELIDKQNNLQWSTIAKLSSLIKSKWNSTELQNELEELVEEHSKITKELNSLDENSSIL' A
#
# COMPACT_ATOMS: atom_id res chain seq x y z
N MET A 1 11.51 18.55 -20.64
CA MET A 1 10.76 18.44 -19.38
C MET A 1 11.51 19.23 -18.33
N ASN A 2 10.92 20.34 -17.86
CA ASN A 2 11.49 21.16 -16.78
C ASN A 2 11.46 20.35 -15.46
N ASP A 3 12.28 20.72 -14.49
CA ASP A 3 12.36 20.05 -13.20
C ASP A 3 11.02 20.06 -12.45
N ASP A 4 10.17 21.08 -12.63
CA ASP A 4 8.80 21.10 -12.09
C ASP A 4 7.90 20.00 -12.70
N GLU A 5 8.01 19.78 -14.01
CA GLU A 5 7.26 18.70 -14.69
C GLU A 5 7.76 17.32 -14.25
N LYS A 6 9.07 17.18 -13.97
CA LYS A 6 9.64 15.95 -13.40
C LYS A 6 9.13 15.71 -11.99
N GLY A 7 9.10 16.73 -11.14
CA GLY A 7 8.59 16.64 -9.77
C GLY A 7 7.11 16.22 -9.76
N LYS A 8 6.26 16.87 -10.57
CA LYS A 8 4.85 16.49 -10.69
C LYS A 8 4.68 15.05 -11.17
N ARG A 9 5.43 14.65 -12.21
CA ARG A 9 5.36 13.29 -12.74
C ARG A 9 5.82 12.25 -11.73
N PHE A 10 6.82 12.56 -10.92
CA PHE A 10 7.29 11.70 -9.85
C PHE A 10 6.20 11.46 -8.80
N LEU A 11 5.53 12.52 -8.33
CA LEU A 11 4.44 12.39 -7.36
C LEU A 11 3.25 11.59 -7.92
N GLU A 12 2.87 11.81 -9.19
CA GLU A 12 1.83 11.02 -9.86
C GLU A 12 2.19 9.52 -9.92
N LEU A 13 3.47 9.20 -10.14
CA LEU A 13 3.94 7.82 -10.19
C LEU A 13 3.91 7.16 -8.81
N ILE A 14 4.29 7.89 -7.76
CA ILE A 14 4.19 7.42 -6.37
C ILE A 14 2.74 7.15 -6.00
N ASP A 15 1.83 8.09 -6.27
CA ASP A 15 0.42 7.93 -5.94
C ASP A 15 -0.21 6.75 -6.71
N LYS A 16 0.13 6.61 -8.00
CA LYS A 16 -0.31 5.46 -8.80
C LYS A 16 0.24 4.13 -8.28
N GLN A 17 1.51 4.10 -7.86
CA GLN A 17 2.13 2.92 -7.27
C GLN A 17 1.43 2.52 -5.97
N ASN A 18 1.15 3.49 -5.09
CA ASN A 18 0.46 3.27 -3.81
C ASN A 18 -0.95 2.70 -4.05
N ASN A 19 -1.71 3.28 -4.97
CA ASN A 19 -3.05 2.80 -5.32
C ASN A 19 -3.04 1.36 -5.88
N LEU A 20 -2.03 1.01 -6.68
CA LEU A 20 -1.88 -0.32 -7.24
C LEU A 20 -1.51 -1.35 -6.16
N GLN A 21 -0.62 -0.99 -5.23
CA GLN A 21 -0.27 -1.83 -4.07
C GLN A 21 -1.50 -2.11 -3.20
N TRP A 22 -2.28 -1.08 -2.89
CA TRP A 22 -3.52 -1.23 -2.13
C TRP A 22 -4.55 -2.13 -2.81
N SER A 23 -4.73 -1.96 -4.12
CA SER A 23 -5.62 -2.81 -4.91
C SER A 23 -5.17 -4.28 -4.92
N THR A 24 -3.86 -4.50 -4.95
CA THR A 24 -3.26 -5.85 -4.89
C THR A 24 -3.54 -6.50 -3.54
N ILE A 25 -3.32 -5.76 -2.45
CA ILE A 25 -3.62 -6.22 -1.08
C ILE A 25 -5.08 -6.58 -0.91
N ALA A 26 -6.01 -5.74 -1.37
CA ALA A 26 -7.44 -6.02 -1.26
C ALA A 26 -7.85 -7.31 -1.99
N LYS A 27 -7.24 -7.58 -3.15
CA LYS A 27 -7.46 -8.82 -3.92
C LYS A 27 -6.87 -10.04 -3.21
N LEU A 28 -5.66 -9.93 -2.66
CA LEU A 28 -5.03 -11.00 -1.88
C LEU A 28 -5.84 -11.33 -0.63
N SER A 29 -6.31 -10.32 0.11
CA SER A 29 -7.21 -10.52 1.25
C SER A 29 -8.53 -11.19 0.83
N SER A 30 -9.07 -10.87 -0.35
CA SER A 30 -10.28 -11.55 -0.87
C SER A 30 -10.01 -13.00 -1.23
N LEU A 31 -8.84 -13.30 -1.81
CA LEU A 31 -8.42 -14.68 -2.12
C LEU A 31 -8.25 -15.51 -0.84
N ILE A 32 -7.61 -14.95 0.19
CA ILE A 32 -7.51 -15.59 1.51
C ILE A 32 -8.91 -15.89 2.06
N LYS A 33 -9.81 -14.89 2.07
CA LYS A 33 -11.21 -15.04 2.53
C LYS A 33 -12.00 -16.08 1.74
N SER A 34 -11.64 -16.31 0.48
CA SER A 34 -12.26 -17.35 -0.37
C SER A 34 -11.87 -18.79 0.02
N LYS A 35 -11.01 -18.97 1.04
CA LYS A 35 -10.53 -20.27 1.52
C LYS A 35 -9.91 -21.12 0.41
N TRP A 36 -9.02 -20.51 -0.35
CA TRP A 36 -8.19 -21.20 -1.34
C TRP A 36 -7.43 -22.40 -0.72
N ASN A 37 -6.98 -23.36 -1.51
CA ASN A 37 -6.62 -24.68 -0.96
C ASN A 37 -5.24 -24.78 -0.27
N SER A 38 -4.39 -23.74 -0.32
CA SER A 38 -3.09 -23.75 0.36
C SER A 38 -3.10 -22.87 1.61
N THR A 39 -3.06 -23.51 2.78
CA THR A 39 -2.99 -22.87 4.10
C THR A 39 -1.69 -22.09 4.31
N GLU A 40 -0.56 -22.60 3.79
CA GLU A 40 0.75 -21.94 3.91
C GLU A 40 0.73 -20.58 3.21
N LEU A 41 0.27 -20.55 1.96
CA LEU A 41 0.16 -19.32 1.18
C LEU A 41 -0.90 -18.36 1.74
N GLN A 42 -1.92 -18.86 2.46
CA GLN A 42 -2.84 -18.00 3.19
C GLN A 42 -2.15 -17.26 4.33
N ASN A 43 -1.41 -17.99 5.16
CA ASN A 43 -0.72 -17.41 6.31
C ASN A 43 0.34 -16.38 5.87
N GLU A 44 1.16 -16.71 4.88
CA GLU A 44 2.17 -15.78 4.33
C GLU A 44 1.51 -14.50 3.77
N LEU A 45 0.38 -14.64 3.08
CA LEU A 45 -0.36 -13.49 2.55
C LEU A 45 -1.04 -12.66 3.66
N GLU A 46 -1.54 -13.28 4.73
CA GLU A 46 -2.12 -12.56 5.86
C GLU A 46 -1.06 -11.71 6.56
N GLU A 47 0.12 -12.26 6.80
CA GLU A 47 1.26 -11.55 7.40
C GLU A 47 1.69 -10.35 6.54
N LEU A 48 1.87 -10.56 5.23
CA LEU A 48 2.25 -9.48 4.29
C LEU A 48 1.22 -8.35 4.24
N VAL A 49 -0.07 -8.68 4.25
CA VAL A 49 -1.16 -7.70 4.27
C VAL A 49 -1.18 -6.93 5.60
N GLU A 50 -0.97 -7.62 6.72
CA GLU A 50 -0.95 -6.99 8.04
C GLU A 50 0.24 -6.03 8.19
N GLU A 51 1.43 -6.44 7.77
CA GLU A 51 2.64 -5.61 7.82
C GLU A 51 2.47 -4.34 6.97
N HIS A 52 1.98 -4.46 5.74
CA HIS A 52 1.70 -3.30 4.90
C HIS A 52 0.66 -2.35 5.51
N SER A 53 -0.41 -2.92 6.12
CA SER A 53 -1.44 -2.12 6.80
C SER A 53 -0.86 -1.33 7.98
N LYS A 54 0.05 -1.94 8.76
CA LYS A 54 0.77 -1.26 9.85
C LYS A 54 1.64 -0.12 9.31
N ILE A 55 2.47 -0.38 8.30
CA ILE A 55 3.32 0.63 7.67
C ILE A 55 2.48 1.80 7.15
N THR A 56 1.36 1.52 6.50
CA THR A 56 0.53 2.62 5.96
C THR A 56 -0.16 3.43 7.05
N LYS A 57 -0.63 2.79 8.14
CA LYS A 57 -1.17 3.51 9.29
C LYS A 57 -0.11 4.40 9.94
N GLU A 58 1.11 3.90 10.07
CA GLU A 58 2.23 4.66 10.61
C GLU A 58 2.56 5.86 9.71
N LEU A 59 2.71 5.67 8.40
CA LEU A 59 2.92 6.75 7.43
C LEU A 59 1.81 7.82 7.50
N ASN A 60 0.54 7.41 7.52
CA ASN A 60 -0.59 8.34 7.62
C ASN A 60 -0.58 9.10 8.97
N SER A 61 -0.17 8.46 10.06
CA SER A 61 -0.05 9.12 11.37
C SER A 61 1.12 10.11 11.45
N LEU A 62 2.16 9.92 10.64
CA LEU A 62 3.26 10.87 10.51
C LEU A 62 2.84 12.08 9.67
N ASP A 63 1.95 11.90 8.70
CA ASP A 63 1.35 12.99 7.91
C ASP A 63 0.44 13.88 8.77
N GLU A 64 -0.41 13.30 9.64
CA GLU A 64 -1.23 14.05 10.60
C GLU A 64 -0.39 14.78 11.69
N ASN A 65 0.78 14.25 12.06
CA ASN A 65 1.73 14.91 12.96
C ASN A 65 2.69 15.87 12.25
N SER A 66 2.62 15.96 10.92
CA SER A 66 3.26 17.05 10.18
C SER A 66 2.37 18.30 10.34
N SER A 67 2.50 18.92 11.52
CA SER A 67 2.17 20.33 11.70
C SER A 67 3.09 21.14 10.79
N ILE A 68 2.76 21.20 9.50
CA ILE A 68 3.30 22.20 8.59
C ILE A 68 2.52 23.48 8.86
N LEU A 69 2.87 24.12 9.97
CA LEU A 69 2.80 25.55 10.20
C LEU A 69 4.11 25.98 10.87
#